data_AF-A0A953UD15-F1
#
_entry.id   AF-A0A953UD15-F1
#
_cell.length_a   1.000
_cell.length_b   1.000
_cell.length_c   1.000
_cell.angle_alpha   90.00
_cell.angle_beta   90.00
_cell.angle_gamma   90.00
#
_symmetry.space_group_name_H-M   'P 1'
#
loop_
_entity.id
_entity.type
_entity.pdbx_description
1 polymer ?
#
loop_
_entity_poly.entity_id
_entity_poly.type
_entity_poly.pdbx_seq_one_letter_code
_entity_poly.pdbx_strand_id
1 'polypeptide(L)'
;MRHLAVTLLFASAVFGQKYTGPRPPKPDVVYLVHADNLVATDAVTVKQESKKNETQFTVDGTGATAKTPLAEPIFLIDSDKIQPQSLELYRFDVKGGHREVTMTQKRTRGGPRPLRLTVTRLDGKLYRIEADEELENGQYGLSPNGSNTVFCFEVY
;
A
#
# COMPACT_ATOMS: atom_id res chain seq x y z
N MET A 1 9.38 -49.72 44.03
CA MET A 1 8.79 -49.82 42.69
C MET A 1 8.76 -48.41 42.09
N ARG A 2 9.41 -48.21 40.94
CA ARG A 2 9.59 -46.90 40.29
C ARG A 2 8.33 -46.58 39.48
N HIS A 3 7.58 -45.54 39.87
CA HIS A 3 6.49 -45.04 39.04
C HIS A 3 7.02 -43.98 38.08
N LEU A 4 7.00 -44.33 36.80
CA LEU A 4 7.34 -43.49 35.66
C LEU A 4 6.11 -42.61 35.36
N ALA A 5 6.19 -41.30 35.56
CA ALA A 5 5.15 -40.37 35.15
C ALA A 5 5.44 -39.91 33.71
N VAL A 6 4.53 -40.22 32.79
CA VAL A 6 4.60 -39.84 31.37
C VAL A 6 4.04 -38.43 31.22
N THR A 7 4.89 -37.49 30.80
CA THR A 7 4.50 -36.12 30.44
C THR A 7 3.94 -36.13 29.01
N LEU A 8 2.64 -35.90 28.85
CA LEU A 8 2.01 -35.75 27.53
C LEU A 8 2.18 -34.31 27.04
N LEU A 9 3.09 -34.11 26.08
CA LEU A 9 3.30 -32.82 25.41
C LEU A 9 2.29 -32.69 24.26
N PHE A 10 1.27 -31.84 24.41
CA PHE A 10 0.38 -31.46 23.30
C PHE A 10 1.13 -30.48 22.38
N ALA A 11 1.64 -30.99 21.26
CA ALA A 11 2.17 -30.16 20.18
C ALA A 11 1.02 -29.73 19.27
N SER A 12 0.43 -28.57 19.51
CA SER A 12 -0.53 -27.95 18.60
C SER A 12 0.22 -27.44 17.36
N ALA A 13 0.20 -28.21 16.27
CA ALA A 13 0.64 -27.74 14.96
C ALA A 13 -0.35 -26.68 14.46
N VAL A 14 0.02 -25.40 14.55
CA VAL A 14 -0.70 -24.32 13.88
C VAL A 14 -0.41 -24.47 12.38
N PHE A 15 -1.25 -25.23 11.67
CA PHE A 15 -1.29 -25.18 10.22
C PHE A 15 -1.78 -23.78 9.82
N GLY A 16 -0.90 -22.98 9.23
CA GLY A 16 -1.27 -21.69 8.66
C GLY A 16 -2.42 -21.88 7.67
N GLN A 17 -3.51 -21.14 7.88
CA GLN A 17 -4.66 -21.23 6.98
C GLN A 17 -4.24 -20.80 5.57
N LYS A 18 -4.42 -21.69 4.59
CA LYS A 18 -4.11 -21.40 3.19
C LYS A 18 -5.04 -20.31 2.69
N TYR A 19 -4.48 -19.23 2.13
CA TYR A 19 -5.28 -18.14 1.58
C TYR A 19 -6.07 -18.60 0.33
N THR A 20 -7.40 -18.44 0.39
CA THR A 20 -8.33 -18.82 -0.69
C THR A 20 -9.03 -17.62 -1.35
N GLY A 21 -8.70 -16.39 -0.94
CA GLY A 21 -9.28 -15.18 -1.52
C GLY A 21 -8.74 -14.85 -2.91
N PRO A 22 -9.18 -13.72 -3.50
CA PRO A 22 -8.73 -13.30 -4.82
C PRO A 22 -7.22 -13.00 -4.84
N ARG A 23 -6.57 -13.22 -5.98
CA ARG A 23 -5.14 -12.96 -6.18
C ARG A 23 -4.90 -11.94 -7.29
N PRO A 24 -3.98 -10.99 -7.11
CA PRO A 24 -3.50 -10.11 -8.16
C PRO A 24 -3.13 -10.91 -9.42
N PRO A 25 -3.68 -10.58 -10.60
CA PRO A 25 -3.35 -11.27 -11.86
C PRO A 25 -1.96 -10.89 -12.40
N LYS A 26 -1.37 -9.78 -11.93
CA LYS A 26 -0.02 -9.35 -12.31
C LYS A 26 0.84 -9.14 -11.05
N PRO A 27 2.07 -9.66 -11.01
CA PRO A 27 3.01 -9.38 -9.92
C PRO A 27 3.46 -7.91 -9.96
N ASP A 28 3.88 -7.41 -8.81
CA ASP A 28 4.41 -6.05 -8.61
C ASP A 28 3.44 -4.92 -9.06
N VAL A 29 2.15 -5.20 -9.09
CA VAL A 29 1.07 -4.22 -9.26
C VAL A 29 0.18 -4.27 -8.04
N VAL A 30 -0.13 -3.10 -7.49
CA VAL A 30 -1.06 -2.98 -6.37
C VAL A 30 -2.49 -3.03 -6.88
N TYR A 31 -3.30 -3.93 -6.32
CA TYR A 31 -4.72 -4.04 -6.64
C TYR A 31 -5.56 -3.59 -5.45
N LEU A 32 -6.46 -2.64 -5.68
CA LEU A 32 -7.50 -2.25 -4.74
C LEU A 32 -8.53 -3.38 -4.62
N VAL A 33 -8.82 -3.80 -3.40
CA VAL A 33 -9.94 -4.69 -3.11
C VAL A 33 -11.22 -3.86 -3.10
N HIS A 34 -12.14 -4.17 -4.00
CA HIS A 34 -13.42 -3.49 -4.11
C HIS A 34 -14.55 -4.51 -4.23
N ALA A 35 -15.30 -4.70 -3.14
CA ALA A 35 -16.22 -5.81 -2.95
C ALA A 35 -15.52 -7.15 -3.23
N ASP A 36 -16.06 -7.98 -4.13
CA ASP A 36 -15.50 -9.28 -4.49
C ASP A 36 -14.46 -9.22 -5.62
N ASN A 37 -14.03 -8.02 -6.03
CA ASN A 37 -13.15 -7.81 -7.17
C ASN A 37 -11.82 -7.16 -6.79
N LEU A 38 -10.84 -7.34 -7.68
CA LEU A 38 -9.56 -6.64 -7.66
C LEU A 38 -9.50 -5.62 -8.78
N VAL A 39 -9.35 -4.35 -8.42
CA VAL A 39 -9.20 -3.23 -9.36
C VAL A 39 -7.72 -2.85 -9.42
N ALA A 40 -7.10 -2.90 -10.60
CA ALA A 40 -5.72 -2.46 -10.74
C ALA A 40 -5.61 -0.96 -10.47
N THR A 41 -4.67 -0.56 -9.62
CA THR A 41 -4.30 0.85 -9.46
C THR A 41 -3.59 1.38 -10.71
N ASP A 42 -3.62 2.70 -10.91
CA ASP A 42 -2.89 3.29 -12.03
C ASP A 42 -1.39 3.30 -11.71
N ALA A 43 -0.65 2.35 -12.27
CA ALA A 43 0.80 2.31 -12.17
C ALA A 43 1.42 3.34 -13.12
N VAL A 44 1.95 4.42 -12.57
CA VAL A 44 2.51 5.55 -13.34
C VAL A 44 3.90 5.92 -12.83
N THR A 45 4.75 6.42 -13.73
CA THR A 45 6.03 7.01 -13.34
C THR A 45 5.83 8.50 -13.08
N VAL A 46 6.21 8.98 -11.91
CA VAL A 46 6.06 10.39 -11.52
C VAL A 46 7.15 11.25 -12.14
N LYS A 47 6.80 12.50 -12.49
CA LYS A 47 7.79 13.53 -12.82
C LYS A 47 8.33 14.11 -11.52
N GLN A 48 9.64 14.20 -11.40
CA GLN A 48 10.32 14.73 -10.21
C GLN A 48 11.05 16.03 -10.54
N GLU A 49 10.74 17.10 -9.82
CA GLU A 49 11.43 18.39 -9.89
C GLU A 49 12.04 18.73 -8.53
N SER A 50 13.37 18.86 -8.48
CA SER A 50 14.08 19.19 -7.24
C SER A 50 14.36 20.69 -7.15
N LYS A 51 13.95 21.31 -6.05
CA LYS A 51 14.24 22.69 -5.68
C LYS A 51 15.06 22.72 -4.39
N LYS A 52 15.58 23.88 -4.00
CA LYS A 52 16.36 24.00 -2.76
C LYS A 52 15.53 23.53 -1.56
N ASN A 53 15.93 22.42 -0.95
CA ASN A 53 15.29 21.74 0.19
C ASN A 53 13.94 21.05 -0.07
N GLU A 54 13.48 20.99 -1.32
CA GLU A 54 12.16 20.47 -1.68
C GLU A 54 12.24 19.59 -2.92
N THR A 55 11.36 18.59 -3.00
CA THR A 55 11.21 17.75 -4.18
C THR A 55 9.73 17.62 -4.48
N GLN A 56 9.33 18.13 -5.63
CA GLN A 56 7.95 18.04 -6.11
C GLN A 56 7.82 16.82 -7.00
N PHE A 57 6.79 16.02 -6.73
CA PHE A 57 6.41 14.87 -7.53
C PHE A 57 5.07 15.14 -8.18
N THR A 58 4.99 14.94 -9.49
CA THR A 58 3.80 15.26 -10.29
C THR A 58 3.35 14.04 -11.10
N VAL A 59 2.05 13.81 -11.10
CA VAL A 59 1.35 12.81 -11.92
C VAL A 59 0.35 13.54 -12.81
N ASP A 60 0.41 13.27 -14.11
CA ASP A 60 -0.52 13.86 -15.08
C ASP A 60 -1.96 13.39 -14.82
N GLY A 61 -2.92 14.26 -15.12
CA GLY A 61 -4.35 14.01 -14.92
C GLY A 61 -4.84 14.28 -13.51
N THR A 62 -6.12 14.64 -13.40
CA THR A 62 -6.76 15.10 -12.16
C THR A 62 -7.33 13.98 -11.29
N GLY A 63 -7.49 12.77 -11.83
CA GLY A 63 -8.14 11.66 -11.14
C GLY A 63 -7.57 10.30 -11.50
N ALA A 64 -7.51 9.41 -10.52
CA ALA A 64 -7.21 8.01 -10.72
C ALA A 64 -8.43 7.25 -11.27
N THR A 65 -8.19 6.16 -11.99
CA THR A 65 -9.25 5.29 -12.51
C THR A 65 -9.71 4.27 -11.48
N ALA A 66 -8.81 3.82 -10.59
CA ALA A 66 -9.14 2.98 -9.44
C ALA A 66 -9.78 3.83 -8.33
N LYS A 67 -11.01 3.50 -7.95
CA LYS A 67 -11.79 4.28 -6.98
C LYS A 67 -12.42 3.41 -5.91
N THR A 68 -12.54 3.94 -4.70
CA THR A 68 -13.23 3.29 -3.58
C THR A 68 -13.99 4.30 -2.72
N PRO A 69 -15.17 3.94 -2.19
CA PRO A 69 -15.85 4.75 -1.17
C PRO A 69 -15.36 4.46 0.26
N LEU A 70 -14.40 3.54 0.42
CA LEU A 70 -13.90 3.14 1.74
C LEU A 70 -12.83 4.12 2.24
N ALA A 71 -13.04 4.65 3.45
CA ALA A 71 -12.06 5.51 4.13
C ALA A 71 -10.79 4.74 4.55
N GLU A 72 -10.86 3.42 4.71
CA GLU A 72 -9.70 2.56 4.98
C GLU A 72 -9.53 1.51 3.86
N PRO A 73 -8.97 1.90 2.70
CA PRO A 73 -8.84 0.99 1.57
C PRO A 73 -7.91 -0.19 1.86
N ILE A 74 -8.26 -1.33 1.27
CA ILE A 74 -7.49 -2.57 1.34
C ILE A 74 -6.90 -2.84 -0.04
N PHE A 75 -5.64 -3.24 -0.08
CA PHE A 75 -4.95 -3.61 -1.31
C PHE A 75 -4.31 -4.99 -1.19
N LEU A 76 -4.12 -5.64 -2.34
CA LEU A 76 -3.33 -6.85 -2.48
C LEU A 76 -2.19 -6.62 -3.48
N ILE A 77 -1.05 -7.22 -3.18
CA ILE A 77 0.09 -7.32 -4.10
C ILE A 77 0.67 -8.72 -4.06
N ASP A 78 0.92 -9.29 -5.24
CA ASP A 78 1.81 -10.44 -5.40
C ASP A 78 3.21 -9.89 -5.66
N SER A 79 4.09 -10.02 -4.66
CA SER A 79 5.38 -9.35 -4.59
C SER A 79 6.49 -10.22 -5.17
N ASP A 80 7.08 -9.77 -6.28
CA ASP A 80 8.27 -10.40 -6.87
C ASP A 80 9.51 -9.53 -6.66
N LYS A 81 9.42 -8.25 -7.01
CA LYS A 81 10.52 -7.27 -6.89
C LYS A 81 10.24 -6.16 -5.89
N ILE A 82 8.97 -5.76 -5.74
CA ILE A 82 8.58 -4.70 -4.81
C ILE A 82 8.59 -5.25 -3.40
N GLN A 83 9.35 -4.66 -2.49
CA GLN A 83 9.31 -4.99 -1.06
C GLN A 83 8.05 -4.35 -0.44
N PRO A 84 7.04 -5.11 0.01
CA PRO A 84 5.76 -4.52 0.43
C PRO A 84 5.89 -3.59 1.65
N GLN A 85 6.85 -3.86 2.54
CA GLN A 85 7.12 -3.04 3.73
C GLN A 85 7.78 -1.69 3.39
N SER A 86 8.26 -1.51 2.16
CA SER A 86 8.81 -0.23 1.69
C SER A 86 7.74 0.71 1.12
N LEU A 87 6.49 0.25 0.98
CA LEU A 87 5.41 1.08 0.46
C LEU A 87 5.07 2.20 1.45
N GLU A 88 4.94 3.40 0.91
CA GLU A 88 4.49 4.61 1.59
C GLU A 88 3.24 5.15 0.89
N LEU A 89 2.27 5.61 1.67
CA LEU A 89 1.03 6.19 1.18
C LEU A 89 1.08 7.71 1.25
N TYR A 90 0.72 8.38 0.16
CA TYR A 90 0.71 9.84 0.08
C TYR A 90 -0.64 10.34 -0.45
N ARG A 91 -1.11 11.45 0.11
CA ARG A 91 -2.17 12.27 -0.48
C ARG A 91 -1.57 13.19 -1.53
N PHE A 92 -2.26 13.34 -2.65
CA PHE A 92 -1.96 14.33 -3.68
C PHE A 92 -2.88 15.53 -3.57
N ASP A 93 -2.31 16.71 -3.83
CA ASP A 93 -3.08 17.89 -4.17
C ASP A 93 -3.41 17.87 -5.66
N VAL A 94 -4.65 18.18 -6.04
CA VAL A 94 -5.05 18.32 -7.43
C VAL A 94 -5.05 19.79 -7.81
N LYS A 95 -4.13 20.22 -8.67
CA LYS A 95 -4.02 21.62 -9.11
C LYS A 95 -3.50 21.70 -10.53
N GLY A 96 -3.94 22.69 -11.30
CA GLY A 96 -3.42 22.93 -12.65
C GLY A 96 -3.62 21.78 -13.66
N GLY A 97 -4.54 20.85 -13.41
CA GLY A 97 -4.79 19.70 -14.28
C GLY A 97 -3.97 18.45 -13.96
N HIS A 98 -3.17 18.49 -12.89
CA HIS A 98 -2.34 17.37 -12.44
C HIS A 98 -2.50 17.12 -10.93
N ARG A 99 -2.00 15.97 -10.49
CA ARG A 99 -1.85 15.58 -9.09
C ARG A 99 -0.40 15.81 -8.67
N GLU A 100 -0.18 16.35 -7.49
CA GLU A 100 1.18 16.60 -7.00
C GLU A 100 1.34 16.49 -5.49
N VAL A 101 2.56 16.20 -5.06
CA VAL A 101 2.96 16.21 -3.65
C VAL A 101 4.39 16.77 -3.53
N THR A 102 4.63 17.61 -2.53
CA THR A 102 5.95 18.25 -2.32
C THR A 102 6.61 17.76 -1.05
N MET A 103 7.69 16.99 -1.19
CA MET A 103 8.46 16.49 -0.05
C MET A 103 9.52 17.52 0.36
N THR A 104 9.60 17.83 1.66
CA THR A 104 10.62 18.72 2.22
C THR A 104 11.76 17.92 2.85
N GLN A 105 13.01 18.28 2.57
CA GLN A 105 14.20 17.58 3.11
C GLN A 105 14.31 17.68 4.63
N LYS A 106 13.82 18.78 5.22
CA LYS A 106 13.56 18.83 6.66
C LYS A 106 12.17 18.23 6.90
N ARG A 107 12.11 17.14 7.67
CA ARG A 107 10.86 16.64 8.29
C ARG A 107 10.35 17.66 9.31
N THR A 108 9.89 18.82 8.86
CA THR A 108 9.24 19.84 9.69
C THR A 108 7.89 19.30 10.20
N ARG A 109 7.41 19.84 11.33
CA ARG A 109 6.01 19.66 11.74
C ARG A 109 5.13 20.27 10.64
N GLY A 110 4.38 19.44 9.92
CA GLY A 110 3.42 19.88 8.89
C GLY A 110 3.79 19.63 7.42
N GLY A 111 4.98 19.09 7.11
CA GLY A 111 5.26 18.60 5.74
C GLY A 111 4.52 17.28 5.45
N PRO A 112 4.26 16.93 4.17
CA PRO A 112 3.57 15.67 3.85
C PRO A 112 4.40 14.50 4.37
N ARG A 113 3.84 13.81 5.35
CA ARG A 113 4.37 12.55 5.86
C ARG A 113 3.60 11.42 5.20
N PRO A 114 4.24 10.26 4.97
CA PRO A 114 3.50 9.06 4.62
C PRO A 114 2.36 8.84 5.61
N LEU A 115 1.17 8.61 5.07
CA LEU A 115 0.03 8.12 5.82
C LEU A 115 0.31 6.68 6.24
N ARG A 116 -0.23 6.27 7.40
CA ARG A 116 0.12 4.99 8.00
C ARG A 116 -0.45 3.83 7.20
N LEU A 117 0.36 2.78 7.08
CA LEU A 117 -0.01 1.52 6.43
C LEU A 117 0.24 0.35 7.35
N THR A 118 -0.65 -0.63 7.31
CA THR A 118 -0.43 -1.97 7.84
C THR A 118 -0.17 -2.93 6.69
N VAL A 119 0.91 -3.72 6.79
CA VAL A 119 1.31 -4.70 5.77
C VAL A 119 1.34 -6.09 6.37
N THR A 120 0.45 -6.97 5.91
CA THR A 120 0.29 -8.34 6.41
C THR A 120 0.59 -9.35 5.31
N ARG A 121 1.48 -10.31 5.57
CA ARG A 121 1.73 -11.43 4.65
C ARG A 121 0.56 -12.42 4.76
N LEU A 122 -0.08 -12.72 3.63
CA LEU A 122 -1.23 -13.64 3.59
C LEU A 122 -0.82 -15.07 3.26
N ASP A 123 -0.05 -15.25 2.18
CA ASP A 123 0.42 -16.56 1.72
C ASP A 123 1.53 -16.40 0.69
N GLY A 124 2.61 -17.18 0.77
CA GLY A 124 3.69 -17.13 -0.22
C GLY A 124 4.22 -15.71 -0.45
N LYS A 125 4.04 -15.19 -1.67
CA LYS A 125 4.39 -13.82 -2.11
C LYS A 125 3.23 -12.83 -2.05
N LEU A 126 2.06 -13.24 -1.58
CA LEU A 126 0.86 -12.41 -1.46
C LEU A 126 0.86 -11.63 -0.15
N TYR A 127 0.66 -10.32 -0.26
CA TYR A 127 0.56 -9.40 0.87
C TYR A 127 -0.73 -8.57 0.79
N ARG A 128 -1.29 -8.32 1.96
CA ARG A 128 -2.34 -7.32 2.20
C ARG A 128 -1.70 -6.03 2.68
N ILE A 129 -2.12 -4.92 2.10
CA ILE A 129 -1.74 -3.57 2.52
C ILE A 129 -3.03 -2.83 2.86
N GLU A 130 -3.04 -2.10 3.96
CA GLU A 130 -4.21 -1.38 4.45
C GLU A 130 -3.80 0.02 4.85
N ALA A 131 -4.65 1.00 4.57
CA ALA A 131 -4.57 2.26 5.30
C ALA A 131 -4.85 2.01 6.78
N ASP A 132 -3.91 2.38 7.64
CA ASP A 132 -3.98 2.23 9.11
C ASP A 132 -4.56 3.49 9.80
N GLU A 133 -5.24 4.31 9.00
CA GLU A 133 -5.99 5.49 9.40
C GLU A 133 -7.02 5.87 8.33
N GLU A 134 -8.09 6.53 8.76
CA GLU A 134 -9.14 7.02 7.87
C GLU A 134 -8.59 8.05 6.87
N LEU A 135 -8.87 7.79 5.60
CA LEU A 135 -8.57 8.66 4.48
C LEU A 135 -9.79 9.53 4.15
N GLU A 136 -9.57 10.83 4.02
CA GLU A 136 -10.58 11.74 3.47
C GLU A 136 -10.77 11.51 1.97
N ASN A 137 -11.87 12.01 1.41
CA ASN A 137 -12.05 12.05 -0.04
C ASN A 137 -10.88 12.79 -0.73
N GLY A 138 -10.33 12.18 -1.77
CA GLY A 138 -9.16 12.73 -2.46
C GLY A 138 -8.39 11.75 -3.33
N GLN A 139 -7.27 12.23 -3.86
CA GLN A 139 -6.34 11.48 -4.70
C GLN A 139 -5.17 10.98 -3.87
N TYR A 140 -4.79 9.72 -4.08
CA TYR A 140 -3.76 9.06 -3.30
C TYR A 140 -2.81 8.26 -4.19
N GLY A 141 -1.62 7.96 -3.66
CA GLY A 141 -0.64 7.11 -4.31
C GLY A 141 0.15 6.28 -3.31
N LEU A 142 0.32 5.00 -3.64
CA LEU A 142 1.28 4.11 -2.97
C LEU A 142 2.59 4.12 -3.76
N SER A 143 3.72 4.34 -3.10
CA SER A 143 5.05 4.30 -3.72
C SER A 143 6.01 3.46 -2.89
N PRO A 144 6.79 2.55 -3.48
CA PRO A 144 7.95 2.00 -2.80
C PRO A 144 8.95 3.12 -2.50
N ASN A 145 9.48 3.17 -1.28
CA ASN A 145 10.48 4.15 -0.90
C ASN A 145 11.68 4.08 -1.86
N GLY A 146 12.08 5.23 -2.40
CA GLY A 146 13.17 5.33 -3.39
C GLY A 146 12.79 4.95 -4.83
N SER A 147 11.51 4.71 -5.12
CA SER A 147 10.98 4.48 -6.47
C SER A 147 10.27 5.72 -7.02
N ASN A 148 10.32 5.87 -8.35
CA ASN A 148 9.52 6.87 -9.08
C ASN A 148 8.22 6.26 -9.64
N THR A 149 7.92 5.00 -9.35
CA THR A 149 6.64 4.37 -9.70
C THR A 149 5.65 4.57 -8.57
N VAL A 150 4.49 5.13 -8.90
CA VAL A 150 3.37 5.30 -7.99
C VAL A 150 2.16 4.52 -8.49
N PHE A 151 1.38 4.00 -7.55
CA PHE A 151 0.12 3.28 -7.77
C PHE A 151 -1.03 4.18 -7.31
N CYS A 152 -1.70 4.85 -8.24
CA CYS A 152 -2.73 5.83 -7.89
C CYS A 152 -4.11 5.20 -7.67
N PHE A 153 -4.85 5.79 -6.73
CA PHE A 153 -6.27 5.52 -6.49
C PHE A 153 -6.98 6.76 -5.93
N GLU A 154 -8.31 6.72 -5.89
CA GLU A 154 -9.18 7.79 -5.37
C GLU A 154 -10.11 7.27 -4.28
N VAL A 155 -10.30 8.07 -3.23
CA VAL A 155 -11.38 7.92 -2.24
C VAL A 155 -12.46 8.96 -2.54
N TYR A 156 -13.73 8.55 -2.61
CA TYR A 156 -14.86 9.41 -3.03
C TYR A 156 -16.11 9.28 -2.15
#